data_AF-A0A6L7TF53-F1
#
_entry.id   AF-A0A6L7TF53-F1
#
_cell.length_a   1.000
_cell.length_b   1.000
_cell.length_c   1.000
_cell.angle_alpha   90.00
_cell.angle_beta   90.00
_cell.angle_gamma   90.00
#
_symmetry.space_group_name_H-M   'P 1'
#
loop_
_entity.id
_entity.type
_entity.pdbx_description
1 polymer ?
#
loop_
_entity_poly.entity_id
_entity_poly.type
_entity_poly.pdbx_seq_one_letter_code
_entity_poly.pdbx_strand_id
1 'polypeptide(L)'
;MTRNRQSDLSRYLHSGQTLLNEPSLSRFRLGTEPCNVSKRSSANSLIFTPKKLVAICFLFLGALCVSHSAVAQTENECPVPPGTEPVEDPEVTAQEVVADESKLGDFTRLTRDRFKNYSLTVTSVTQIAYFGCVLREDEGPWRTESVYPILMTPFGRVVFHTKDMTLSGRLLNPAILGTIYTALGVSRQDIADLRSSDPDTVAKARRSILITLAREQDAAFDATTPIPGVRPGIPGAKGHVAVYVGRAFQIPLIVLGGFDLNASHVAEEVVDYGNPSVTASDVVDRDTLKQFVIEAGNYFIEAQRDTRDGILGSVAKVAMRDVNGP
;
A
#
# COMPACT_ATOMS: atom_id res chain seq x y z
N MET A 1 -5.54 -11.10 35.23
CA MET A 1 -5.80 -9.72 34.78
C MET A 1 -6.08 -9.73 33.28
N THR A 2 -7.33 -9.87 32.89
CA THR A 2 -7.80 -9.89 31.48
C THR A 2 -8.72 -8.69 31.29
N ARG A 3 -8.14 -7.52 30.96
CA ARG A 3 -8.90 -6.30 30.68
C ARG A 3 -9.28 -6.23 29.20
N ASN A 4 -10.59 -6.21 28.94
CA ASN A 4 -11.30 -5.49 27.89
C ASN A 4 -10.56 -5.22 26.55
N ARG A 5 -10.49 -6.21 25.66
CA ARG A 5 -10.24 -6.00 24.22
C ARG A 5 -11.50 -5.59 23.43
N GLN A 6 -12.69 -5.71 24.01
CA GLN A 6 -13.97 -5.49 23.31
C GLN A 6 -14.32 -4.00 23.10
N SER A 7 -13.83 -3.08 23.94
CA SER A 7 -14.22 -1.66 23.87
C SER A 7 -13.55 -0.89 22.73
N ASP A 8 -12.40 -1.35 22.24
CA ASP A 8 -11.72 -0.69 21.13
C ASP A 8 -12.32 -1.08 19.78
N LEU A 9 -12.82 -2.31 19.62
CA LEU A 9 -13.49 -2.76 18.39
C LEU A 9 -14.72 -1.92 18.01
N SER A 10 -15.52 -1.47 18.99
CA SER A 10 -16.71 -0.65 18.73
C SER A 10 -16.37 0.74 18.18
N ARG A 11 -15.22 1.31 18.54
CA ARG A 11 -14.75 2.59 17.97
C ARG A 11 -14.31 2.45 16.52
N TYR A 12 -13.73 1.32 16.13
CA TYR A 12 -13.40 1.01 14.73
C TYR A 12 -14.65 0.89 13.84
N LEU A 13 -15.73 0.30 14.35
CA LEU A 13 -16.95 0.09 13.57
C LEU A 13 -17.70 1.38 13.20
N HIS A 14 -17.56 2.45 14.01
CA HIS A 14 -18.19 3.76 13.72
C HIS A 14 -17.34 4.62 12.77
N SER A 15 -16.01 4.49 12.77
CA SER A 15 -15.13 5.19 11.82
C SER A 15 -15.22 4.61 10.41
N GLY A 16 -15.49 3.31 10.27
CA GLY A 16 -15.59 2.62 8.98
C GLY A 16 -16.85 2.94 8.17
N GLN A 17 -17.91 3.50 8.78
CA GLN A 17 -19.15 3.83 8.05
C GLN A 17 -19.00 5.02 7.09
N THR A 18 -18.05 5.92 7.32
CA THR A 18 -17.86 7.13 6.48
C THR A 18 -17.03 6.86 5.22
N LEU A 19 -16.36 5.70 5.15
CA LEU A 19 -15.49 5.26 4.03
C LEU A 19 -16.23 4.42 2.97
N LEU A 20 -17.51 4.09 3.16
CA LEU A 20 -18.21 3.07 2.36
C LEU A 20 -19.28 3.59 1.39
N ASN A 21 -19.28 4.89 1.08
CA ASN A 21 -20.14 5.44 0.02
C ASN A 21 -19.26 5.79 -1.19
N GLU A 22 -19.05 4.83 -2.09
CA GLU A 22 -18.54 5.11 -3.44
C GLU A 22 -19.72 5.33 -4.42
N PRO A 23 -19.60 6.26 -5.38
CA PRO A 23 -20.51 6.32 -6.52
C PRO A 23 -20.17 5.21 -7.51
N SER A 24 -21.19 4.47 -7.96
CA SER A 24 -21.02 3.44 -9.00
C SER A 24 -20.51 4.07 -10.31
N LEU A 25 -19.30 3.70 -10.73
CA LEU A 25 -18.87 3.92 -12.12
C LEU A 25 -19.57 2.90 -13.02
N SER A 26 -20.79 3.22 -13.43
CA SER A 26 -21.42 2.55 -14.56
C SER A 26 -22.20 3.56 -15.42
N ARG A 27 -21.90 3.54 -16.72
CA ARG A 27 -22.58 4.17 -17.88
C ARG A 27 -22.07 5.53 -18.38
N PHE A 28 -21.24 5.47 -19.42
CA PHE A 28 -21.36 6.37 -20.56
C PHE A 28 -22.58 5.95 -21.42
N ARG A 29 -23.61 6.78 -21.45
CA ARG A 29 -24.58 6.88 -22.57
C ARG A 29 -25.01 8.34 -22.70
N LEU A 30 -24.84 8.87 -23.91
CA LEU A 30 -25.28 10.21 -24.32
C LEU A 30 -26.82 10.30 -24.25
N GLY A 31 -27.32 11.35 -23.59
CA GLY A 31 -28.75 11.67 -23.54
C GLY A 31 -28.98 12.97 -22.80
N THR A 32 -29.31 14.02 -23.54
CA THR A 32 -29.68 15.36 -23.10
C THR A 32 -31.09 15.38 -22.49
N GLU A 33 -31.27 15.86 -21.25
CA GLU A 33 -32.44 16.66 -20.80
C GLU A 33 -32.35 17.10 -19.30
N PRO A 34 -33.07 18.17 -18.87
CA PRO A 34 -32.66 19.04 -17.76
C PRO A 34 -33.25 18.72 -16.37
N CYS A 35 -32.54 19.27 -15.38
CA CYS A 35 -32.74 19.19 -13.93
C CYS A 35 -34.09 19.68 -13.40
N ASN A 36 -34.62 18.97 -12.39
CA ASN A 36 -35.57 19.50 -11.41
C ASN A 36 -35.11 19.07 -10.00
N VAL A 37 -34.72 20.03 -9.16
CA VAL A 37 -34.23 19.78 -7.78
C VAL A 37 -35.29 20.18 -6.78
N SER A 38 -35.82 19.19 -6.05
CA SER A 38 -36.63 19.36 -4.85
C SER A 38 -35.74 19.33 -3.60
N LYS A 39 -35.89 20.35 -2.74
CA LYS A 39 -35.16 20.49 -1.47
C LYS A 39 -35.70 19.51 -0.42
N ARG A 40 -34.82 18.75 0.22
CA ARG A 40 -35.04 18.21 1.58
C ARG A 40 -33.84 18.48 2.48
N SER A 41 -34.20 18.76 3.73
CA SER A 41 -33.39 19.30 4.82
C SER A 41 -32.83 18.18 5.72
N SER A 42 -31.74 18.54 6.39
CA SER A 42 -31.15 18.03 7.63
C SER A 42 -30.52 16.62 7.67
N ALA A 43 -29.19 16.59 7.90
CA ALA A 43 -28.57 15.84 8.98
C ALA A 43 -27.14 16.36 9.26
N ASN A 44 -26.75 16.33 10.54
CA ASN A 44 -25.53 16.90 11.12
C ASN A 44 -24.22 16.40 10.49
N SER A 45 -23.41 17.32 9.99
CA SER A 45 -22.03 17.06 9.54
C SER A 45 -21.03 17.32 10.66
N LEU A 46 -20.31 16.28 11.08
CA LEU A 46 -19.08 16.41 11.85
C LEU A 46 -18.00 17.03 10.94
N ILE A 47 -17.59 18.25 11.26
CA ILE A 47 -16.58 18.99 10.50
C ILE A 47 -15.19 18.42 10.84
N PHE A 48 -14.64 17.59 9.96
CA PHE A 48 -13.20 17.34 9.93
C PHE A 48 -12.51 18.53 9.26
N THR A 49 -11.56 19.16 9.95
CA THR A 49 -10.87 20.34 9.42
C THR A 49 -9.80 19.93 8.39
N PRO A 50 -9.83 20.47 7.16
CA PRO A 50 -8.99 20.04 6.03
C PRO A 50 -7.49 20.33 6.19
N LYS A 51 -7.06 21.03 7.25
CA LYS A 51 -5.66 21.47 7.43
C LYS A 51 -4.69 20.34 7.76
N LYS A 52 -5.14 19.21 8.30
CA LYS A 52 -4.26 18.07 8.64
C LYS A 52 -4.07 17.06 7.51
N LEU A 53 -5.00 16.99 6.54
CA LEU A 53 -4.86 16.12 5.37
C LEU A 53 -3.84 16.67 4.35
N VAL A 54 -3.84 18.00 4.14
CA VAL A 54 -2.95 18.66 3.17
C VAL A 54 -1.46 18.50 3.51
N ALA A 55 -1.11 18.44 4.80
CA ALA A 55 0.28 18.18 5.21
C ALA A 55 0.76 16.78 4.80
N ILE A 56 -0.12 15.77 4.87
CA ILE A 56 0.18 14.36 4.51
C ILE A 56 0.28 14.18 2.98
N CYS A 57 -0.42 15.01 2.19
CA CYS A 57 -0.36 14.99 0.72
C CYS A 57 0.97 15.51 0.17
N PHE A 58 1.55 16.56 0.77
CA PHE A 58 2.89 17.06 0.40
C PHE A 58 4.03 16.12 0.84
N LEU A 59 3.75 15.20 1.79
CA LEU A 59 4.74 14.27 2.32
C LEU A 59 5.20 13.22 1.29
N PHE A 60 4.41 12.93 0.26
CA PHE A 60 4.75 11.95 -0.77
C PHE A 60 5.48 12.52 -1.99
N LEU A 61 5.38 13.83 -2.26
CA LEU A 61 6.04 14.47 -3.42
C LEU A 61 7.55 14.65 -3.22
N GLY A 62 8.00 14.93 -1.99
CA GLY A 62 9.41 15.25 -1.71
C GLY A 62 10.37 14.05 -1.79
N ALA A 63 9.86 12.82 -1.65
CA ALA A 63 10.69 11.60 -1.69
C ALA A 63 10.98 11.10 -3.12
N LEU A 64 10.36 11.69 -4.16
CA LEU A 64 10.43 11.21 -5.54
C LEU A 64 11.61 11.78 -6.36
N CYS A 65 12.20 12.90 -5.96
CA CYS A 65 13.19 13.61 -6.78
C CYS A 65 14.68 13.36 -6.42
N VAL A 66 14.99 12.48 -5.46
CA VAL A 66 16.37 12.31 -4.95
C VAL A 66 17.02 10.97 -5.34
N SER A 67 16.50 10.23 -6.33
CA SER A 67 16.90 8.82 -6.51
C SER A 67 17.36 8.35 -7.89
N HIS A 68 17.66 9.25 -8.85
CA HIS A 68 18.04 8.81 -10.21
C HIS A 68 19.44 9.21 -10.69
N SER A 69 20.33 9.65 -9.81
CA SER A 69 21.75 9.68 -10.19
C SER A 69 22.28 8.24 -10.17
N ALA A 70 22.61 7.70 -11.34
CA ALA A 70 23.49 6.54 -11.49
C ALA A 70 24.90 6.91 -10.97
N VAL A 71 25.00 7.14 -9.66
CA VAL A 71 26.27 7.21 -8.96
C VAL A 71 26.65 5.78 -8.68
N ALA A 72 27.90 5.43 -9.00
CA ALA A 72 28.52 4.19 -8.54
C ALA A 72 28.12 3.94 -7.07
N GLN A 73 27.66 2.73 -6.77
CA GLN A 73 27.30 2.29 -5.42
C GLN A 73 28.57 2.25 -4.54
N THR A 74 29.13 3.41 -4.21
CA THR A 74 29.79 3.56 -2.92
C THR A 74 28.72 3.28 -1.87
N GLU A 75 29.03 2.49 -0.85
CA GLU A 75 28.22 2.29 0.36
C GLU A 75 27.79 3.66 0.88
N ASN A 76 26.66 4.16 0.39
CA ASN A 76 26.14 5.45 0.79
C ASN A 76 25.36 5.17 2.06
N GLU A 77 26.07 5.23 3.18
CA GLU A 77 25.50 5.28 4.52
C GLU A 77 24.23 6.14 4.48
N CYS A 78 23.12 5.62 5.00
CA CYS A 78 21.87 6.36 5.06
C CYS A 78 22.01 7.53 6.04
N PRO A 79 22.09 8.79 5.57
CA PRO A 79 22.44 9.90 6.44
C PRO A 79 21.31 10.16 7.44
N VAL A 80 21.65 10.15 8.73
CA VAL A 80 20.68 10.39 9.81
C VAL A 80 20.24 11.86 9.79
N PRO A 81 18.95 12.18 9.60
CA PRO A 81 18.50 13.56 9.60
C PRO A 81 18.67 14.22 10.98
N PRO A 82 18.98 15.52 11.06
CA PRO A 82 19.11 16.22 12.33
C PRO A 82 17.89 16.01 13.25
N GLY A 83 18.13 15.66 14.51
CA GLY A 83 17.07 15.41 15.49
C GLY A 83 16.30 14.10 15.29
N THR A 84 16.80 13.17 14.46
CA THR A 84 16.23 11.83 14.28
C THR A 84 17.13 10.81 14.97
N GLU A 85 16.53 9.92 15.76
CA GLU A 85 17.27 8.78 16.34
C GLU A 85 17.57 7.75 15.24
N PRO A 86 18.76 7.13 15.24
CA PRO A 86 19.07 6.05 14.31
C PRO A 86 18.05 4.92 14.38
N VAL A 87 17.77 4.29 13.24
CA VAL A 87 16.93 3.10 13.20
C VAL A 87 17.73 1.94 13.81
N GLU A 88 17.46 1.62 15.06
CA GLU A 88 17.90 0.36 15.69
C GLU A 88 17.58 -0.85 14.81
N ASP A 89 18.51 -1.79 14.83
CA ASP A 89 18.41 -3.09 14.17
C ASP A 89 17.32 -3.96 14.80
N PRO A 90 16.71 -4.87 14.03
CA PRO A 90 15.78 -5.83 14.58
C PRO A 90 16.56 -6.87 15.41
N GLU A 91 15.92 -7.41 16.45
CA GLU A 91 16.49 -8.48 17.28
C GLU A 91 16.81 -9.76 16.47
N VAL A 92 16.04 -10.00 15.40
CA VAL A 92 16.31 -11.01 14.37
C VAL A 92 16.59 -10.29 13.07
N THR A 93 17.78 -10.45 12.50
CA THR A 93 18.16 -9.81 11.23
C THR A 93 17.80 -10.64 10.00
N ALA A 94 17.81 -10.02 8.82
CA ALA A 94 17.61 -10.71 7.55
C ALA A 94 18.70 -11.78 7.30
N GLN A 95 19.95 -11.51 7.67
CA GLN A 95 21.06 -12.46 7.59
C GLN A 95 20.82 -13.69 8.47
N GLU A 96 20.31 -13.48 9.68
CA GLU A 96 19.98 -14.57 10.58
C GLU A 96 18.85 -15.45 10.03
N VAL A 97 17.88 -14.87 9.31
CA VAL A 97 16.84 -15.65 8.63
C VAL A 97 17.39 -16.42 7.44
N VAL A 98 18.34 -15.85 6.69
CA VAL A 98 19.05 -16.59 5.63
C VAL A 98 19.80 -17.79 6.21
N ALA A 99 20.44 -17.62 7.37
CA ALA A 99 21.12 -18.70 8.08
C ALA A 99 20.15 -19.71 8.74
N ASP A 100 18.95 -19.26 9.13
CA ASP A 100 17.93 -20.07 9.81
C ASP A 100 16.51 -19.59 9.45
N GLU A 101 15.89 -20.24 8.44
CA GLU A 101 14.54 -19.90 7.95
C GLU A 101 13.47 -19.99 9.06
N SER A 102 13.70 -20.74 10.15
CA SER A 102 12.75 -20.82 11.27
C SER A 102 12.54 -19.48 11.98
N LYS A 103 13.50 -18.55 11.85
CA LYS A 103 13.42 -17.19 12.40
C LYS A 103 12.57 -16.23 11.57
N LEU A 104 12.10 -16.63 10.38
CA LEU A 104 11.35 -15.75 9.47
C LEU A 104 10.07 -15.17 10.11
N GLY A 105 9.39 -15.97 10.94
CA GLY A 105 8.20 -15.51 11.66
C GLY A 105 8.50 -14.39 12.65
N ASP A 106 9.60 -14.51 13.40
CA ASP A 106 10.05 -13.49 14.35
C ASP A 106 10.50 -12.22 13.64
N PHE A 107 11.32 -12.34 12.59
CA PHE A 107 11.71 -11.22 11.73
C PHE A 107 10.50 -10.43 11.23
N THR A 108 9.48 -11.14 10.72
CA THR A 108 8.28 -10.50 10.17
C THR A 108 7.46 -9.79 11.25
N ARG A 109 7.32 -10.38 12.46
CA ARG A 109 6.62 -9.75 13.59
C ARG A 109 7.37 -8.52 14.12
N LEU A 110 8.70 -8.61 14.28
CA LEU A 110 9.53 -7.49 14.68
C LEU A 110 9.44 -6.35 13.67
N THR A 111 9.47 -6.66 12.38
CA THR A 111 9.29 -5.67 11.32
C THR A 111 7.91 -5.03 11.38
N ARG A 112 6.84 -5.81 11.57
CA ARG A 112 5.49 -5.28 11.80
C ARG A 112 5.47 -4.30 12.97
N ASP A 113 6.04 -4.68 14.11
CA ASP A 113 6.04 -3.85 15.31
C ASP A 113 6.87 -2.57 15.12
N ARG A 114 7.97 -2.66 14.35
CA ARG A 114 8.76 -1.50 13.93
C ARG A 114 7.95 -0.55 13.06
N PHE A 115 7.30 -1.03 12.00
CA PHE A 115 6.41 -0.20 11.16
C PHE A 115 5.29 0.43 11.97
N LYS A 116 4.67 -0.34 12.88
CA LYS A 116 3.62 0.14 13.78
C LYS A 116 4.12 1.29 14.64
N ASN A 117 5.24 1.11 15.34
CA ASN A 117 5.83 2.14 16.21
C ASN A 117 6.30 3.35 15.42
N TYR A 118 6.96 3.12 14.28
CA TYR A 118 7.43 4.18 13.40
C TYR A 118 6.29 5.05 12.87
N SER A 119 5.14 4.45 12.54
CA SER A 119 3.94 5.20 12.13
C SER A 119 3.35 6.10 13.23
N LEU A 120 3.78 5.93 14.50
CA LEU A 120 3.39 6.77 15.63
C LEU A 120 4.34 7.94 15.85
N THR A 121 5.61 7.77 15.51
CA THR A 121 6.68 8.69 15.88
C THR A 121 7.14 9.55 14.71
N VAL A 122 6.91 9.10 13.48
CA VAL A 122 7.35 9.84 12.30
C VAL A 122 6.58 11.15 12.14
N THR A 123 7.32 12.24 12.00
CA THR A 123 6.75 13.60 11.92
C THR A 123 7.13 14.35 10.65
N SER A 124 8.06 13.83 9.84
CA SER A 124 8.56 14.50 8.65
C SER A 124 8.87 13.55 7.49
N VAL A 125 8.92 14.11 6.27
CA VAL A 125 9.30 13.38 5.04
C VAL A 125 10.70 12.83 5.15
N THR A 126 11.61 13.64 5.69
CA THR A 126 13.02 13.29 5.79
C THR A 126 13.21 12.08 6.70
N GLN A 127 12.44 11.98 7.78
CA GLN A 127 12.43 10.78 8.60
C GLN A 127 11.94 9.57 7.78
N ILE A 128 10.80 9.68 7.07
CA ILE A 128 10.27 8.56 6.25
C ILE A 128 11.31 8.11 5.22
N ALA A 129 11.96 9.06 4.55
CA ALA A 129 13.00 8.80 3.56
C ALA A 129 14.23 8.12 4.21
N TYR A 130 14.64 8.55 5.40
CA TYR A 130 15.73 7.92 6.15
C TYR A 130 15.38 6.48 6.55
N PHE A 131 14.21 6.24 7.14
CA PHE A 131 13.77 4.88 7.49
C PHE A 131 13.68 3.98 6.26
N GLY A 132 13.09 4.50 5.17
CA GLY A 132 13.07 3.81 3.89
C GLY A 132 14.46 3.63 3.27
N CYS A 133 15.47 4.44 3.60
CA CYS A 133 16.84 4.20 3.17
C CYS A 133 17.43 3.01 3.93
N VAL A 134 17.36 3.04 5.27
CA VAL A 134 17.93 1.98 6.14
C VAL A 134 17.35 0.61 5.80
N LEU A 135 16.03 0.52 5.62
CA LEU A 135 15.41 -0.76 5.25
C LEU A 135 15.97 -1.33 3.92
N ARG A 136 16.38 -0.46 2.98
CA ARG A 136 16.80 -0.83 1.62
C ARG A 136 18.29 -1.10 1.49
N GLU A 137 19.07 -0.84 2.53
CA GLU A 137 20.50 -1.12 2.56
C GLU A 137 20.74 -2.60 2.24
N ASP A 138 21.52 -2.84 1.20
CA ASP A 138 21.80 -4.20 0.74
C ASP A 138 22.75 -4.87 1.72
N GLU A 139 22.52 -6.16 2.00
CA GLU A 139 23.25 -6.89 3.04
C GLU A 139 23.19 -6.23 4.43
N GLY A 140 22.16 -5.40 4.70
CA GLY A 140 21.89 -4.77 5.98
C GLY A 140 20.93 -5.57 6.87
N PRO A 141 20.71 -5.17 8.13
CA PRO A 141 19.93 -5.95 9.11
C PRO A 141 18.48 -6.22 8.70
N TRP A 142 17.95 -5.42 7.78
CA TRP A 142 16.57 -5.50 7.28
C TRP A 142 16.44 -6.14 5.90
N ARG A 143 17.55 -6.37 5.20
CA ARG A 143 17.56 -6.88 3.83
C ARG A 143 18.82 -7.70 3.54
N THR A 144 18.61 -8.95 3.17
CA THR A 144 19.65 -9.87 2.70
C THR A 144 19.01 -10.80 1.68
N GLU A 145 19.57 -10.91 0.48
CA GLU A 145 19.04 -11.77 -0.60
C GLU A 145 17.51 -11.62 -0.85
N SER A 146 16.72 -12.66 -0.56
CA SER A 146 15.24 -12.69 -0.67
C SER A 146 14.51 -12.38 0.65
N VAL A 147 15.25 -12.11 1.73
CA VAL A 147 14.68 -11.76 3.03
C VAL A 147 14.68 -10.24 3.17
N TYR A 148 13.51 -9.65 2.96
CA TYR A 148 13.28 -8.23 3.18
C TYR A 148 11.80 -7.98 3.43
N PRO A 149 11.44 -6.85 4.08
CA PRO A 149 10.04 -6.55 4.34
C PRO A 149 9.33 -5.96 3.11
N ILE A 150 8.05 -6.27 2.97
CA ILE A 150 7.14 -5.64 2.02
C ILE A 150 5.93 -5.14 2.79
N LEU A 151 5.58 -3.86 2.64
CA LEU A 151 4.37 -3.30 3.23
C LEU A 151 3.29 -3.20 2.16
N MET A 152 2.08 -3.65 2.45
CA MET A 152 0.94 -3.55 1.54
C MET A 152 -0.36 -3.17 2.24
N THR A 153 -1.30 -2.65 1.45
CA THR A 153 -2.66 -2.36 1.90
C THR A 153 -3.42 -3.67 2.17
N PRO A 154 -4.56 -3.61 2.89
CA PRO A 154 -5.43 -4.76 3.08
C PRO A 154 -5.81 -5.44 1.79
N PHE A 155 -5.87 -4.71 0.67
CA PHE A 155 -6.34 -5.19 -0.63
C PHE A 155 -5.20 -5.50 -1.60
N GLY A 156 -4.01 -5.74 -1.07
CA GLY A 156 -2.87 -6.28 -1.83
C GLY A 156 -2.11 -5.25 -2.66
N ARG A 157 -2.33 -3.94 -2.47
CA ARG A 157 -1.52 -2.93 -3.16
C ARG A 157 -0.23 -2.69 -2.39
N VAL A 158 0.91 -2.85 -3.05
CA VAL A 158 2.22 -2.68 -2.43
C VAL A 158 2.44 -1.21 -2.10
N VAL A 159 2.67 -0.88 -0.84
CA VAL A 159 2.93 0.50 -0.39
C VAL A 159 4.44 0.77 -0.42
N PHE A 160 5.22 -0.20 0.03
CA PHE A 160 6.67 -0.11 0.14
C PHE A 160 7.29 -1.46 -0.21
N HIS A 161 8.25 -1.46 -1.13
CA HIS A 161 9.01 -2.63 -1.53
C HIS A 161 10.50 -2.36 -1.39
N THR A 162 11.14 -3.11 -0.50
CA THR A 162 12.50 -2.82 -0.03
C THR A 162 13.58 -3.06 -1.09
N LYS A 163 13.41 -4.10 -1.92
CA LYS A 163 14.42 -4.44 -2.93
C LYS A 163 14.32 -3.64 -4.22
N ASP A 164 13.09 -3.43 -4.68
CA ASP A 164 12.75 -2.84 -5.98
C ASP A 164 11.57 -1.87 -5.86
N MET A 165 11.85 -0.57 -5.91
CA MET A 165 10.82 0.46 -5.77
C MET A 165 9.84 0.49 -6.95
N THR A 166 10.16 -0.08 -8.11
CA THR A 166 9.27 -0.10 -9.29
C THR A 166 8.01 -0.93 -9.06
N LEU A 167 8.06 -1.87 -8.10
CA LEU A 167 6.92 -2.68 -7.69
C LEU A 167 6.02 -1.96 -6.67
N SER A 168 6.49 -0.87 -6.07
CA SER A 168 5.65 -0.07 -5.17
C SER A 168 4.49 0.55 -5.94
N GLY A 169 3.30 0.50 -5.38
CA GLY A 169 2.06 0.90 -6.00
C GLY A 169 1.38 -0.21 -6.80
N ARG A 170 2.06 -1.31 -7.16
CA ARG A 170 1.45 -2.40 -7.93
C ARG A 170 0.51 -3.25 -7.09
N LEU A 171 -0.51 -3.82 -7.72
CA LEU A 171 -1.42 -4.77 -7.10
C LEU A 171 -0.81 -6.17 -7.11
N LEU A 172 -0.88 -6.88 -5.98
CA LEU A 172 -0.44 -8.27 -5.89
C LEU A 172 -1.32 -9.18 -6.75
N ASN A 173 -0.74 -10.25 -7.31
CA ASN A 173 -1.49 -11.28 -7.99
C ASN A 173 -2.64 -11.81 -7.09
N PRO A 174 -3.91 -11.82 -7.56
CA PRO A 174 -5.06 -12.20 -6.74
C PRO A 174 -4.99 -13.61 -6.14
N ALA A 175 -4.27 -14.54 -6.77
CA ALA A 175 -4.09 -15.89 -6.24
C ALA A 175 -3.12 -15.92 -5.04
N ILE A 176 -2.08 -15.08 -5.07
CA ILE A 176 -1.17 -14.92 -3.92
C ILE A 176 -1.94 -14.22 -2.79
N LEU A 177 -2.67 -13.14 -3.09
CA LEU A 177 -3.47 -12.40 -2.10
C LEU A 177 -4.52 -13.30 -1.43
N GLY A 178 -5.24 -14.12 -2.20
CA GLY A 178 -6.20 -15.08 -1.64
C GLY A 178 -5.55 -16.12 -0.72
N THR A 179 -4.30 -16.52 -1.01
CA THR A 179 -3.54 -17.43 -0.16
C THR A 179 -3.14 -16.75 1.16
N ILE A 180 -2.67 -15.50 1.10
CA ILE A 180 -2.36 -14.67 2.29
C ILE A 180 -3.62 -14.49 3.15
N TYR A 181 -4.75 -14.14 2.54
CA TYR A 181 -6.03 -13.99 3.25
C TYR A 181 -6.49 -15.27 3.93
N THR A 182 -6.35 -16.42 3.26
CA THR A 182 -6.70 -17.72 3.84
C THR A 182 -5.82 -18.01 5.07
N ALA A 183 -4.51 -17.74 4.98
CA ALA A 183 -3.58 -17.89 6.10
C ALA A 183 -3.94 -16.98 7.29
N LEU A 184 -4.47 -15.78 7.03
CA LEU A 184 -4.93 -14.81 8.03
C LEU A 184 -6.38 -15.05 8.52
N GLY A 185 -7.00 -16.16 8.14
CA GLY A 185 -8.33 -16.55 8.60
C GLY A 185 -9.50 -15.79 7.96
N VAL A 186 -9.29 -15.13 6.82
CA VAL A 186 -10.39 -14.55 6.03
C VAL A 186 -11.22 -15.67 5.42
N SER A 187 -12.55 -15.52 5.43
CA SER A 187 -13.43 -16.55 4.90
C SER A 187 -13.29 -16.70 3.38
N ARG A 188 -13.42 -17.94 2.87
CA ARG A 188 -13.41 -18.20 1.41
C ARG A 188 -14.51 -17.44 0.68
N GLN A 189 -15.65 -17.23 1.34
CA GLN A 189 -16.77 -16.47 0.78
C GLN A 189 -16.39 -15.00 0.60
N ASP A 190 -15.80 -14.35 1.60
CA ASP A 190 -15.36 -12.94 1.48
C ASP A 190 -14.31 -12.78 0.36
N ILE A 191 -13.40 -13.74 0.20
CA ILE A 191 -12.41 -13.74 -0.88
C ILE A 191 -13.09 -13.86 -2.25
N ALA A 192 -14.09 -14.74 -2.38
CA ALA A 192 -14.85 -14.90 -3.62
C ALA A 192 -15.69 -13.65 -3.93
N ASP A 193 -16.33 -13.08 -2.92
CA ASP A 193 -17.20 -11.91 -3.02
C ASP A 193 -16.46 -10.63 -3.45
N LEU A 194 -15.14 -10.55 -3.24
CA LEU A 194 -14.29 -9.48 -3.82
C LEU A 194 -14.32 -9.43 -5.36
N ARG A 195 -14.71 -10.53 -6.02
CA ARG A 195 -14.84 -10.61 -7.49
C ARG A 195 -16.27 -10.45 -7.97
N SER A 196 -17.22 -10.20 -7.07
CA SER A 196 -18.62 -9.99 -7.44
C SER A 196 -18.77 -8.74 -8.31
N SER A 197 -19.69 -8.81 -9.29
CA SER A 197 -20.10 -7.63 -10.05
C SER A 197 -21.05 -6.71 -9.26
N ASP A 198 -21.58 -7.19 -8.14
CA ASP A 198 -22.45 -6.41 -7.26
C ASP A 198 -21.61 -5.59 -6.26
N PRO A 199 -21.66 -4.24 -6.32
CA PRO A 199 -20.87 -3.38 -5.45
C PRO A 199 -21.20 -3.56 -3.96
N ASP A 200 -22.45 -3.89 -3.61
CA ASP A 200 -22.84 -4.08 -2.21
C ASP A 200 -22.20 -5.34 -1.62
N THR A 201 -22.17 -6.42 -2.41
CA THR A 201 -21.45 -7.66 -2.08
C THR A 201 -19.95 -7.38 -1.88
N VAL A 202 -19.31 -6.64 -2.78
CA VAL A 202 -17.89 -6.27 -2.66
C VAL A 202 -17.64 -5.42 -1.41
N ALA A 203 -18.47 -4.41 -1.14
CA ALA A 203 -18.34 -3.54 0.02
C ALA A 203 -18.46 -4.33 1.34
N LYS A 204 -19.42 -5.26 1.41
CA LYS A 204 -19.59 -6.16 2.56
C LYS A 204 -18.37 -7.05 2.77
N ALA A 205 -17.84 -7.65 1.70
CA ALA A 205 -16.63 -8.49 1.75
C ALA A 205 -15.41 -7.69 2.21
N ARG A 206 -15.17 -6.49 1.63
CA ARG A 206 -14.10 -5.58 2.05
C ARG A 206 -14.19 -5.27 3.54
N ARG A 207 -15.38 -4.94 4.05
CA ARG A 207 -15.61 -4.68 5.48
C ARG A 207 -15.30 -5.91 6.35
N SER A 208 -15.76 -7.10 5.95
CA SER A 208 -15.48 -8.36 6.66
C SER A 208 -13.97 -8.65 6.74
N ILE A 209 -13.26 -8.45 5.63
CA ILE A 209 -11.80 -8.59 5.53
C ILE A 209 -11.12 -7.62 6.50
N LEU A 210 -11.48 -6.33 6.46
CA LEU A 210 -10.90 -5.32 7.36
C LEU A 210 -11.10 -5.68 8.84
N ILE A 211 -12.28 -6.17 9.21
CA ILE A 211 -12.57 -6.62 10.58
C ILE A 211 -11.71 -7.82 10.97
N THR A 212 -11.53 -8.79 10.07
CA THR A 212 -10.70 -9.98 10.30
C THR A 212 -9.23 -9.59 10.47
N LEU A 213 -8.71 -8.74 9.58
CA LEU A 213 -7.33 -8.27 9.60
C LEU A 213 -7.03 -7.37 10.82
N ALA A 214 -8.01 -6.59 11.29
CA ALA A 214 -7.88 -5.77 12.48
C ALA A 214 -7.63 -6.58 13.78
N ARG A 215 -7.71 -7.91 13.73
CA ARG A 215 -7.30 -8.80 14.82
C ARG A 215 -5.78 -8.94 14.95
N GLU A 216 -5.01 -8.32 14.05
CA GLU A 216 -3.53 -8.29 14.04
C GLU A 216 -2.90 -9.69 14.05
N GLN A 217 -3.43 -10.58 13.20
CA GLN A 217 -2.93 -11.94 13.04
C GLN A 217 -1.61 -11.99 12.27
N ASP A 218 -0.87 -13.07 12.44
CA ASP A 218 0.30 -13.43 11.65
C ASP A 218 0.26 -14.94 11.31
N ALA A 219 0.84 -15.31 10.17
CA ALA A 219 0.84 -16.68 9.67
C ALA A 219 1.90 -16.88 8.58
N ALA A 220 2.33 -18.13 8.37
CA ALA A 220 3.01 -18.53 7.14
C ALA A 220 2.01 -18.66 5.99
N PHE A 221 2.43 -18.38 4.76
CA PHE A 221 1.64 -18.61 3.55
C PHE A 221 2.48 -19.29 2.47
N ASP A 222 1.84 -20.11 1.63
CA ASP A 222 2.48 -20.78 0.51
C ASP A 222 1.54 -20.87 -0.70
N ALA A 223 1.82 -20.09 -1.73
CA ALA A 223 1.14 -20.13 -3.03
C ALA A 223 1.94 -20.91 -4.10
N THR A 224 3.10 -21.48 -3.75
CA THR A 224 3.94 -22.30 -4.62
C THR A 224 3.32 -23.67 -4.87
N THR A 225 2.50 -24.17 -3.93
CA THR A 225 1.80 -25.43 -4.09
C THR A 225 0.66 -25.29 -5.12
N PRO A 226 0.65 -26.10 -6.20
CA PRO A 226 -0.44 -26.10 -7.18
C PRO A 226 -1.74 -26.61 -6.56
N ILE A 227 -2.87 -26.06 -7.02
CA ILE A 227 -4.20 -26.55 -6.65
C ILE A 227 -4.78 -27.25 -7.88
N PRO A 228 -4.85 -28.60 -7.90
CA PRO A 228 -5.30 -29.35 -9.07
C PRO A 228 -6.65 -28.85 -9.59
N GLY A 229 -6.70 -28.53 -10.89
CA GLY A 229 -7.91 -28.03 -11.57
C GLY A 229 -8.29 -26.58 -11.27
N VAL A 230 -7.55 -25.87 -10.40
CA VAL A 230 -7.84 -24.48 -10.03
C VAL A 230 -6.76 -23.52 -10.50
N ARG A 231 -5.49 -23.80 -10.15
CA ARG A 231 -4.35 -22.95 -10.55
C ARG A 231 -3.01 -23.69 -10.46
N PRO A 232 -2.02 -23.31 -11.30
CA PRO A 232 -0.64 -23.72 -11.07
C PRO A 232 -0.08 -23.12 -9.76
N GLY A 233 1.01 -23.72 -9.30
CA GLY A 233 1.85 -23.13 -8.28
C GLY A 233 2.51 -21.86 -8.80
N ILE A 234 2.69 -20.86 -7.94
CA ILE A 234 3.38 -19.62 -8.29
C ILE A 234 4.78 -19.70 -7.66
N PRO A 235 5.85 -19.93 -8.46
CA PRO A 235 7.21 -20.10 -7.93
C PRO A 235 7.62 -18.91 -7.06
N GLY A 236 8.28 -19.16 -5.93
CA GLY A 236 8.73 -18.10 -5.02
C GLY A 236 7.65 -17.40 -4.20
N ALA A 237 6.35 -17.67 -4.43
CA ALA A 237 5.24 -17.07 -3.69
C ALA A 237 4.95 -17.74 -2.35
N LYS A 238 5.95 -17.80 -1.47
CA LYS A 238 5.83 -18.24 -0.07
C LYS A 238 6.46 -17.21 0.86
N GLY A 239 6.14 -17.28 2.15
CA GLY A 239 6.77 -16.44 3.16
C GLY A 239 5.97 -16.38 4.46
N HIS A 240 6.21 -15.34 5.24
CA HIS A 240 5.44 -15.05 6.45
C HIS A 240 4.73 -13.71 6.32
N VAL A 241 3.54 -13.62 6.90
CA VAL A 241 2.72 -12.41 6.89
C VAL A 241 2.37 -12.01 8.33
N ALA A 242 2.39 -10.72 8.61
CA ALA A 242 1.91 -10.15 9.87
C ALA A 242 1.09 -8.87 9.62
N VAL A 243 0.08 -8.62 10.44
CA VAL A 243 -0.84 -7.49 10.26
C VAL A 243 -0.77 -6.54 11.44
N TYR A 244 -0.75 -5.23 11.20
CA TYR A 244 -0.97 -4.21 12.23
C TYR A 244 -2.00 -3.19 11.79
N VAL A 245 -2.66 -2.52 12.74
CA VAL A 245 -3.52 -1.37 12.43
C VAL A 245 -2.72 -0.09 12.50
N GLY A 246 -2.54 0.57 11.35
CA GLY A 246 -1.80 1.83 11.27
C GLY A 246 -2.60 2.97 11.91
N ARG A 247 -2.02 3.71 12.85
CA ARG A 247 -2.78 4.77 13.55
C ARG A 247 -3.15 5.97 12.69
N ALA A 248 -2.30 6.33 11.74
CA ALA A 248 -2.54 7.48 10.87
C ALA A 248 -3.80 7.32 10.02
N PHE A 249 -4.06 6.09 9.56
CA PHE A 249 -5.14 5.79 8.62
C PHE A 249 -6.26 4.91 9.21
N GLN A 250 -6.04 4.34 10.41
CA GLN A 250 -6.97 3.43 11.09
C GLN A 250 -7.39 2.22 10.22
N ILE A 251 -6.53 1.83 9.28
CA ILE A 251 -6.70 0.65 8.45
C ILE A 251 -5.65 -0.41 8.82
N PRO A 252 -5.96 -1.71 8.68
CA PRO A 252 -4.96 -2.74 8.72
C PRO A 252 -3.91 -2.50 7.63
N LEU A 253 -2.66 -2.84 7.91
CA LEU A 253 -1.57 -2.90 6.95
C LEU A 253 -0.89 -4.26 7.11
N ILE A 254 -0.49 -4.81 5.98
CA ILE A 254 0.08 -6.16 5.89
C ILE A 254 1.58 -6.03 5.65
N VAL A 255 2.37 -6.71 6.46
CA VAL A 255 3.82 -6.85 6.30
C VAL A 255 4.12 -8.28 5.86
N LEU A 256 4.83 -8.43 4.75
CA LEU A 256 5.36 -9.71 4.28
C LEU A 256 6.87 -9.78 4.52
N GLY A 257 7.37 -10.94 4.90
CA GLY A 257 8.80 -11.25 4.99
C GLY A 257 9.13 -12.56 4.26
N GLY A 258 10.34 -12.65 3.72
CA GLY A 258 10.84 -13.86 3.04
C GLY A 258 10.17 -14.17 1.70
N PHE A 259 9.50 -13.18 1.11
CA PHE A 259 8.83 -13.28 -0.19
C PHE A 259 9.56 -12.40 -1.21
N ASP A 260 10.28 -13.02 -2.14
CA ASP A 260 10.98 -12.33 -3.23
C ASP A 260 10.00 -11.82 -4.30
N LEU A 261 9.23 -10.79 -3.94
CA LEU A 261 8.26 -10.16 -4.83
C LEU A 261 8.98 -9.60 -6.07
N ASN A 262 8.52 -10.00 -7.26
CA ASN A 262 9.03 -9.55 -8.55
C ASN A 262 7.86 -9.30 -9.51
N ALA A 263 8.15 -8.91 -10.76
CA ALA A 263 7.14 -8.56 -11.75
C ALA A 263 6.14 -9.69 -12.07
N SER A 264 6.50 -10.96 -11.90
CA SER A 264 5.58 -12.09 -12.13
C SER A 264 4.57 -12.30 -10.99
N HIS A 265 4.81 -11.67 -9.84
CA HIS A 265 3.98 -11.78 -8.64
C HIS A 265 2.92 -10.68 -8.51
N VAL A 266 2.95 -9.68 -9.39
CA VAL A 266 1.98 -8.59 -9.42
C VAL A 266 0.96 -8.81 -10.53
N ALA A 267 -0.23 -8.24 -10.36
CA ALA A 267 -1.24 -8.21 -11.40
C ALA A 267 -0.82 -7.26 -12.53
N GLU A 268 -1.26 -7.58 -13.73
CA GLU A 268 -1.31 -6.61 -14.82
C GLU A 268 -2.43 -5.61 -14.53
N GLU A 269 -2.11 -4.33 -14.63
CA GLU A 269 -3.04 -3.24 -14.37
C GLU A 269 -3.04 -2.33 -15.58
N VAL A 270 -4.22 -2.09 -16.15
CA VAL A 270 -4.42 -1.02 -17.13
C VAL A 270 -4.78 0.22 -16.34
N VAL A 271 -3.88 1.20 -16.31
CA VAL A 271 -4.12 2.48 -15.64
C VAL A 271 -4.61 3.47 -16.68
N ASP A 272 -5.82 3.99 -16.49
CA ASP A 272 -6.34 5.10 -17.29
C ASP A 272 -5.81 6.41 -16.68
N TYR A 273 -4.85 7.02 -17.36
CA TYR A 273 -4.31 8.34 -17.04
C TYR A 273 -4.80 9.42 -18.00
N GLY A 274 -5.89 9.15 -18.73
CA GLY A 274 -6.45 10.05 -19.73
C GLY A 274 -5.53 10.23 -20.94
N ASN A 275 -5.58 11.42 -21.52
CA ASN A 275 -4.74 11.82 -22.66
C ASN A 275 -3.88 13.01 -22.25
N PRO A 276 -2.75 12.80 -21.55
CA PRO A 276 -1.82 13.88 -21.26
C PRO A 276 -1.33 14.50 -22.56
N SER A 277 -1.10 15.81 -22.55
CA SER A 277 -0.63 16.51 -23.75
C SER A 277 0.87 16.36 -23.96
N VAL A 278 1.61 15.94 -22.93
CA VAL A 278 3.00 15.49 -22.97
C VAL A 278 3.13 14.21 -22.15
N THR A 279 3.55 13.12 -22.78
CA THR A 279 3.89 11.86 -22.09
C THR A 279 5.33 11.87 -21.61
N ALA A 280 5.70 10.93 -20.73
CA ALA A 280 7.10 10.75 -20.33
C ALA A 280 8.04 10.53 -21.53
N SER A 281 7.56 9.86 -22.59
CA SER A 281 8.32 9.63 -23.81
C SER A 281 8.52 10.88 -24.69
N ASP A 282 7.68 11.90 -24.53
CA ASP A 282 7.76 13.17 -25.26
C ASP A 282 8.76 14.16 -24.64
N VAL A 283 9.29 13.85 -23.45
CA VAL A 283 10.21 14.74 -22.72
C VAL A 283 11.61 14.71 -23.34
N VAL A 284 11.85 15.62 -24.28
CA VAL A 284 13.13 15.75 -25.01
C VAL A 284 13.85 17.07 -24.72
N ASP A 285 13.18 18.02 -24.07
CA ASP A 285 13.73 19.34 -23.77
C ASP A 285 13.17 19.92 -22.45
N ARG A 286 13.61 21.14 -22.12
CA ARG A 286 13.23 21.80 -20.88
C ARG A 286 11.74 22.19 -20.84
N ASP A 287 11.14 22.53 -21.98
CA ASP A 287 9.77 23.03 -22.00
C ASP A 287 8.78 21.87 -21.94
N THR A 288 9.04 20.78 -22.66
CA THR A 288 8.33 19.50 -22.51
C THR A 288 8.47 18.93 -21.09
N LEU A 289 9.65 19.00 -20.46
CA LEU A 289 9.83 18.58 -19.06
C LEU A 289 8.96 19.39 -18.08
N LYS A 290 8.90 20.73 -18.24
CA LYS A 290 8.04 21.55 -17.36
C LYS A 290 6.58 21.17 -17.52
N GLN A 291 6.13 20.98 -18.75
CA GLN A 291 4.75 20.63 -19.06
C GLN A 291 4.40 19.24 -18.49
N PHE A 292 5.25 18.26 -18.71
CA PHE A 292 5.15 16.93 -18.10
C PHE A 292 5.03 17.03 -16.57
N VAL A 293 5.94 17.72 -15.89
CA VAL A 293 5.90 17.87 -14.42
C VAL A 293 4.60 18.53 -13.92
N ILE A 294 4.08 19.52 -14.65
CA ILE A 294 2.82 20.17 -14.31
C ILE A 294 1.65 19.19 -14.46
N GLU A 295 1.59 18.44 -15.57
CA GLU A 295 0.53 17.45 -15.83
C GLU A 295 0.60 16.27 -14.87
N ALA A 296 1.78 15.70 -14.62
CA ALA A 296 2.03 14.69 -13.60
C ALA A 296 1.51 15.14 -12.23
N GLY A 297 1.85 16.37 -11.84
CA GLY A 297 1.46 16.97 -10.57
C GLY A 297 -0.05 17.16 -10.47
N ASN A 298 -0.69 17.65 -11.52
CA ASN A 298 -2.14 17.82 -11.58
C ASN A 298 -2.86 16.48 -11.51
N TYR A 299 -2.43 15.50 -12.32
CA TYR A 299 -2.96 14.15 -12.31
C TYR A 299 -2.84 13.52 -10.92
N PHE A 300 -1.69 13.66 -10.25
CA PHE A 300 -1.50 13.15 -8.89
C PHE A 300 -2.44 13.82 -7.88
N ILE A 301 -2.62 15.15 -7.96
CA ILE A 301 -3.53 15.90 -7.08
C ILE A 301 -4.98 15.48 -7.33
N GLU A 302 -5.40 15.33 -8.59
CA GLU A 302 -6.74 14.89 -8.97
C GLU A 302 -7.01 13.46 -8.48
N ALA A 303 -6.08 12.54 -8.74
CA ALA A 303 -6.13 11.18 -8.23
C ALA A 303 -6.24 11.14 -6.70
N GLN A 304 -5.62 12.07 -5.98
CA GLN A 304 -5.81 12.15 -4.52
C GLN A 304 -7.15 12.73 -4.09
N ARG A 305 -7.73 13.66 -4.85
CA ARG A 305 -9.01 14.32 -4.52
C ARG A 305 -10.20 13.41 -4.75
N ASP A 306 -10.16 12.62 -5.81
CA ASP A 306 -11.28 11.79 -6.21
C ASP A 306 -11.55 10.61 -5.29
N THR A 307 -10.61 10.24 -4.43
CA THR A 307 -10.80 9.07 -3.55
C THR A 307 -10.63 9.35 -2.08
N ARG A 308 -11.67 8.96 -1.35
CA ARG A 308 -11.63 8.75 0.10
C ARG A 308 -10.80 7.52 0.49
N ASP A 309 -10.52 6.64 -0.46
CA ASP A 309 -9.63 5.49 -0.31
C ASP A 309 -8.20 5.89 -0.72
N GLY A 310 -7.22 5.79 0.19
CA GLY A 310 -5.79 6.08 -0.06
C GLY A 310 -5.11 5.19 -1.12
N ILE A 311 -5.90 4.48 -1.94
CA ILE A 311 -5.50 3.55 -3.01
C ILE A 311 -5.05 4.32 -4.26
N LEU A 312 -5.63 5.48 -4.62
CA LEU A 312 -5.25 6.18 -5.85
C LEU A 312 -3.87 6.85 -5.80
N GLY A 313 -3.38 7.23 -4.62
CA GLY A 313 -1.98 7.69 -4.51
C GLY A 313 -0.97 6.63 -4.98
N SER A 314 -1.38 5.36 -5.01
CA SER A 314 -0.58 4.27 -5.53
C SER A 314 -0.85 3.96 -7.01
N VAL A 315 -2.08 4.15 -7.50
CA VAL A 315 -2.39 4.11 -8.95
C VAL A 315 -1.67 5.24 -9.68
N ALA A 316 -1.64 6.43 -9.09
CA ALA A 316 -0.93 7.57 -9.65
C ALA A 316 0.57 7.31 -9.76
N LYS A 317 1.17 6.60 -8.78
CA LYS A 317 2.57 6.17 -8.86
C LYS A 317 2.82 5.18 -10.00
N VAL A 318 1.85 4.32 -10.32
CA VAL A 318 1.98 3.40 -11.47
C VAL A 318 1.89 4.19 -12.77
N ALA A 319 0.95 5.12 -12.90
CA ALA A 319 0.82 5.98 -14.07
C ALA A 319 2.09 6.79 -14.34
N MET A 320 2.65 7.44 -13.32
CA MET A 320 3.89 8.25 -13.44
C MET A 320 5.15 7.43 -13.79
N ARG A 321 5.04 6.11 -13.88
CA ARG A 321 6.13 5.20 -14.32
C ARG A 321 5.88 4.61 -15.69
N ASP A 322 4.69 4.76 -16.24
CA ASP A 322 4.39 4.36 -17.61
C ASP A 322 5.06 5.38 -18.55
N VAL A 323 5.75 4.88 -19.57
CA VAL A 323 6.39 5.73 -20.59
C VAL A 323 5.39 6.56 -21.38
N ASN A 324 4.14 6.10 -21.45
CA ASN A 324 3.02 6.80 -22.08
C ASN A 324 2.17 7.59 -21.07
N GLY A 325 2.50 7.51 -19.78
CA GLY A 325 1.80 8.20 -18.70
C GLY A 325 2.21 9.67 -18.55
N PRO A 326 1.46 10.43 -17.73
CA PRO A 326 1.79 11.78 -17.32
C PRO A 326 2.93 11.81 -16.30
#